data_AF-A0AAN6ICC3-F1
#
_entry.id   AF-A0AAN6ICC3-F1
#
_cell.length_a   1.000
_cell.length_b   1.000
_cell.length_c   1.000
_cell.angle_alpha   90.00
_cell.angle_beta   90.00
_cell.angle_gamma   90.00
#
_symmetry.space_group_name_H-M   'P 1'
#
loop_
_entity.id
_entity.type
_entity.pdbx_description
1 polymer ?
#
loop_
_entity_poly.entity_id
_entity_poly.type
_entity_poly.pdbx_seq_one_letter_code
_entity_poly.pdbx_strand_id
1 'polypeptide(L)'
;MFKWYRRAERCYAYLYDVLPRGDLPFSDWMQSFRCSEWFERGWTLQELLAPRELIFVCRSWEEEIGTRTSLSEEVKEATGIPKQALVQSWSLKDDLGSPKYSIAQVMSWASGRHTTRTEDTAYSLMGLFHISMPLL
;
A
#
# COMPACT_ATOMS: atom_id res chain seq x y z
N MET A 1 3.18 -9.34 -10.27
CA MET A 1 3.70 -8.14 -9.59
C MET A 1 4.06 -8.40 -8.13
N PHE A 2 3.11 -8.80 -7.26
CA PHE A 2 3.34 -9.09 -5.83
C PHE A 2 4.69 -9.74 -5.44
N LYS A 3 5.10 -10.83 -6.12
CA LYS A 3 6.34 -11.54 -5.81
C LYS A 3 7.59 -10.66 -5.97
N TRP A 4 7.57 -9.70 -6.90
CA TRP A 4 8.67 -8.76 -7.12
C TRP A 4 8.77 -7.77 -5.96
N TYR A 5 7.66 -7.14 -5.59
CA TYR A 5 7.60 -6.26 -4.40
C TYR A 5 8.04 -6.97 -3.13
N ARG A 6 7.57 -8.21 -2.90
CA ARG A 6 7.94 -9.00 -1.71
C ARG A 6 9.42 -9.39 -1.67
N ARG A 7 10.08 -9.51 -2.81
CA ARG A 7 11.50 -9.90 -2.91
C ARG A 7 12.45 -8.71 -3.00
N ALA A 8 11.93 -7.52 -3.30
CA ALA A 8 12.72 -6.31 -3.30
C ALA A 8 13.26 -6.01 -1.89
N GLU A 9 14.48 -5.49 -1.82
CA GLU A 9 15.04 -4.97 -0.57
C GLU A 9 14.28 -3.72 -0.14
N ARG A 10 14.07 -2.79 -1.08
CA ARG A 10 13.33 -1.54 -0.90
C ARG A 10 12.36 -1.33 -2.05
N CYS A 11 11.20 -0.76 -1.73
CA CYS A 11 10.25 -0.22 -2.70
C CYS A 11 10.02 1.27 -2.42
N TYR A 12 9.78 2.04 -3.47
CA TYR A 12 9.45 3.45 -3.38
C TYR A 12 8.03 3.67 -3.90
N ALA A 13 7.19 4.33 -3.10
CA ALA A 13 5.88 4.80 -3.50
C ALA A 13 5.98 6.29 -3.83
N TYR A 14 5.76 6.60 -5.10
CA TYR A 14 5.74 7.97 -5.61
C TYR A 14 4.36 8.60 -5.42
N LEU A 15 4.29 9.64 -4.59
CA LEU A 15 3.08 10.39 -4.35
C LEU A 15 3.17 11.69 -5.15
N TYR A 16 2.77 11.60 -6.42
CA TYR A 16 2.89 12.68 -7.39
C TYR A 16 2.03 13.90 -7.04
N ASP A 17 1.02 13.73 -6.19
CA ASP A 17 0.04 14.72 -5.76
C ASP A 17 0.38 15.35 -4.40
N VAL A 18 1.42 14.86 -3.73
CA VAL A 18 1.93 15.42 -2.47
C VAL A 18 3.05 16.40 -2.77
N LEU A 19 2.92 17.64 -2.28
CA LEU A 19 3.92 18.69 -2.44
C LEU A 19 5.17 18.44 -1.56
N PRO A 20 6.32 19.05 -1.90
CA PRO A 20 7.48 19.07 -1.03
C PRO A 20 7.18 19.60 0.38
N ARG A 21 7.94 19.12 1.36
CA ARG A 21 7.81 19.58 2.76
C ARG A 21 8.26 21.04 2.86
N GLY A 22 7.48 21.85 3.59
CA GLY A 22 7.75 23.29 3.77
C GLY A 22 6.89 24.20 2.90
N ASP A 23 6.27 23.67 1.84
CA ASP A 23 5.33 24.42 0.99
C ASP A 23 3.98 24.69 1.68
N LEU A 24 3.65 23.89 2.70
CA LEU A 24 2.42 23.98 3.49
C LEU A 24 2.72 23.83 4.99
N PRO A 25 1.83 24.32 5.88
CA PRO A 25 1.85 23.95 7.30
C PRO A 25 1.86 22.43 7.47
N PHE A 26 2.55 21.93 8.50
CA PHE A 26 2.75 20.49 8.69
C PHE A 26 1.44 19.69 8.75
N SER A 27 0.39 20.23 9.38
CA SER A 27 -0.94 19.60 9.44
C SER A 27 -1.54 19.38 8.06
N ASP A 28 -1.46 20.40 7.21
CA ASP A 28 -2.07 20.41 5.88
C ASP A 28 -1.25 19.57 4.91
N TRP A 29 0.07 19.61 5.06
CA TRP A 29 0.98 18.73 4.34
C TRP A 29 0.71 17.26 4.67
N MET A 30 0.57 16.91 5.95
CA MET A 30 0.24 15.54 6.35
C MET A 30 -1.17 15.14 5.91
N GLN A 31 -2.11 16.09 5.86
CA GLN A 31 -3.42 15.84 5.28
C GLN A 31 -3.33 15.52 3.78
N SER A 32 -2.48 16.21 3.02
CA SER A 32 -2.25 15.92 1.60
C SER A 32 -1.68 14.52 1.39
N PHE A 33 -0.78 14.06 2.28
CA PHE A 33 -0.30 12.68 2.27
C PHE A 33 -1.45 11.69 2.46
N ARG A 34 -2.27 11.87 3.49
CA ARG A 34 -3.40 10.95 3.79
C ARG A 34 -4.44 10.90 2.68
N CYS A 35 -4.65 12.02 1.99
CA CYS A 35 -5.58 12.13 0.88
C CYS A 35 -4.94 11.84 -0.48
N SER A 36 -3.71 11.31 -0.52
CA SER A 36 -3.05 11.04 -1.79
C SER A 36 -3.82 10.02 -2.62
N GLU A 37 -4.00 10.31 -3.90
CA GLU A 37 -4.60 9.42 -4.90
C GLU A 37 -3.87 8.08 -4.97
N TRP A 38 -2.59 8.02 -4.56
CA TRP A 38 -1.85 6.76 -4.49
C TRP A 38 -2.56 5.73 -3.62
N PHE A 39 -3.23 6.13 -2.53
CA PHE A 39 -3.97 5.21 -1.65
C PHE A 39 -5.27 4.69 -2.26
N GLU A 40 -5.81 5.38 -3.27
CA GLU A 40 -7.06 5.04 -3.95
C GLU A 40 -6.84 4.17 -5.19
N ARG A 41 -5.60 3.95 -5.63
CA ARG A 41 -5.33 3.12 -6.81
C ARG A 41 -5.40 1.62 -6.47
N GLY A 42 -6.00 0.82 -7.36
CA GLY A 42 -6.20 -0.61 -7.12
C GLY A 42 -4.90 -1.39 -6.91
N TRP A 43 -3.91 -1.17 -7.77
CA TRP A 43 -2.61 -1.88 -7.73
C TRP A 43 -1.76 -1.57 -6.51
N THR A 44 -1.90 -0.36 -5.97
CA THR A 44 -1.03 0.12 -4.88
C THR A 44 -1.32 -0.59 -3.56
N LEU A 45 -2.37 -1.43 -3.45
CA LEU A 45 -2.59 -2.27 -2.27
C LEU A 45 -1.53 -3.38 -2.19
N GLN A 46 -1.17 -3.99 -3.32
CA GLN A 46 -0.06 -4.94 -3.36
C GLN A 46 1.26 -4.23 -3.09
N GLU A 47 1.44 -3.04 -3.65
CA GLU A 47 2.64 -2.21 -3.45
C GLU A 47 2.79 -1.79 -1.99
N LEU A 48 1.68 -1.55 -1.30
CA LEU A 48 1.65 -1.19 0.11
C LEU A 48 2.01 -2.38 1.00
N LEU A 49 1.39 -3.53 0.75
CA LEU A 49 1.45 -4.67 1.69
C LEU A 49 2.62 -5.61 1.42
N ALA A 50 2.97 -5.85 0.16
CA ALA A 50 3.95 -6.87 -0.23
C ALA A 50 5.40 -6.59 0.20
N PRO A 51 5.94 -5.36 0.06
CA PRO A 51 7.33 -5.09 0.39
C PRO A 51 7.66 -5.27 1.87
N ARG A 52 8.93 -5.53 2.15
CA ARG A 52 9.48 -5.49 3.52
C ARG A 52 9.71 -4.04 3.96
N GLU A 53 10.27 -3.23 3.07
CA GLU A 53 10.52 -1.82 3.26
C GLU A 53 9.88 -1.05 2.11
N LEU A 54 8.95 -0.15 2.46
CA LEU A 54 8.31 0.77 1.52
C LEU A 54 8.54 2.20 2.02
N ILE A 55 9.11 3.01 1.14
CA ILE A 55 9.46 4.41 1.38
C ILE A 55 8.53 5.28 0.53
N PHE A 56 7.93 6.28 1.15
CA PHE A 56 7.11 7.27 0.46
C PHE A 56 7.96 8.47 0.07
N VAL A 57 7.84 8.90 -1.18
CA VAL A 57 8.50 10.09 -1.72
C VAL A 57 7.46 11.00 -2.36
N CYS A 58 7.63 12.31 -2.17
CA CYS A 58 6.70 13.34 -2.69
C CYS A 58 7.00 13.68 -4.16
N ARG A 59 6.24 14.62 -4.73
CA ARG A 59 6.36 15.08 -6.13
C ARG A 59 7.78 15.49 -6.54
N SER A 60 8.59 16.09 -5.66
CA SER A 60 9.95 16.49 -6.03
C SER A 60 10.93 15.32 -6.12
N TRP A 61 10.62 14.17 -5.50
CA TRP A 61 11.54 13.03 -5.37
C TRP A 61 12.85 13.33 -4.59
N GLU A 62 12.99 14.53 -4.03
CA GLU A 62 14.25 14.96 -3.40
C GLU A 62 14.43 14.38 -2.00
N GLU A 63 13.33 14.20 -1.27
CA GLU A 63 13.32 13.74 0.12
C GLU A 63 12.28 12.65 0.38
N GLU A 64 12.59 11.78 1.33
CA GLU A 64 11.67 10.78 1.86
C GLU A 64 10.67 11.45 2.81
N ILE A 65 9.37 11.19 2.58
CA ILE A 65 8.30 11.56 3.51
C ILE A 65 8.43 10.71 4.78
N GLY A 66 8.73 9.42 4.59
CA GLY A 66 8.90 8.42 5.62
C GLY A 66 8.64 7.01 5.08
N THR A 67 8.70 6.02 5.96
CA THR A 67 8.41 4.62 5.63
C THR A 67 6.97 4.24 5.96
N ARG A 68 6.46 3.17 5.36
CA ARG A 68 5.18 2.54 5.76
C ARG A 68 5.10 2.23 7.25
N THR A 69 6.21 1.84 7.86
CA THR A 69 6.28 1.51 9.29
C THR A 69 6.24 2.78 10.15
N SER A 70 7.04 3.80 9.80
CA SER A 70 7.11 5.05 10.56
C SER A 70 5.83 5.88 10.44
N LEU A 71 5.15 5.81 9.29
CA LEU A 71 3.89 6.51 9.00
C LEU A 71 2.65 5.60 9.12
N SER A 72 2.73 4.57 9.98
CA SER A 72 1.68 3.55 10.07
C SER A 72 0.34 4.08 10.60
N GLU A 73 0.32 5.20 11.34
CA GLU A 73 -0.95 5.84 11.72
C GLU A 73 -1.59 6.55 10.54
N GLU A 74 -0.81 7.31 9.81
CA GLU A 74 -1.26 8.13 8.70
C GLU A 74 -1.74 7.23 7.56
N VAL A 75 -1.03 6.13 7.29
CA VAL A 75 -1.48 5.12 6.33
C VAL A 75 -2.75 4.41 6.83
N LYS A 76 -2.88 4.12 8.13
CA LYS A 76 -4.12 3.55 8.69
C LYS A 76 -5.30 4.52 8.52
N GLU A 77 -5.09 5.81 8.77
CA GLU A 77 -6.10 6.85 8.56
C GLU A 77 -6.51 6.93 7.09
N ALA A 78 -5.55 6.84 6.17
CA ALA A 78 -5.80 6.90 4.73
C ALA A 78 -6.53 5.66 4.17
N THR A 79 -6.21 4.45 4.67
CA THR A 79 -6.64 3.20 4.02
C THR A 79 -7.53 2.30 4.89
N GLY A 80 -7.68 2.59 6.18
CA GLY A 80 -8.34 1.71 7.15
C GLY A 80 -7.58 0.41 7.45
N ILE A 81 -6.34 0.27 6.97
CA ILE A 81 -5.53 -0.93 7.22
C ILE A 81 -4.93 -0.85 8.63
N PRO A 82 -5.14 -1.87 9.48
CA PRO A 82 -4.62 -1.84 10.85
C PRO A 82 -3.09 -1.81 10.85
N LYS A 83 -2.48 -1.06 11.78
CA LYS A 83 -1.02 -0.95 11.92
C LYS A 83 -0.30 -2.29 11.91
N GLN A 84 -0.88 -3.32 12.53
CA GLN A 84 -0.30 -4.65 12.61
C GLN A 84 -0.03 -5.23 11.21
N ALA A 85 -0.88 -4.93 10.22
CA ALA A 85 -0.69 -5.32 8.83
C ALA A 85 0.33 -4.45 8.08
N LEU A 86 0.61 -3.24 8.56
CA LEU A 86 1.57 -2.29 7.97
C LEU A 86 2.98 -2.40 8.56
N VAL A 87 3.12 -2.83 9.80
CA VAL A 87 4.44 -2.97 10.46
C VAL A 87 5.04 -4.35 10.20
N GLN A 88 4.20 -5.38 10.04
CA GLN A 88 4.66 -6.74 9.83
C GLN A 88 4.83 -7.06 8.34
N SER A 89 5.70 -8.01 8.02
CA SER A 89 5.79 -8.56 6.67
C SER A 89 4.48 -9.25 6.28
N TRP A 90 4.04 -9.06 5.03
CA TRP A 90 2.81 -9.67 4.55
C TRP A 90 2.86 -11.20 4.59
N SER A 91 1.84 -11.79 5.19
CA SER A 91 1.55 -13.20 5.13
C SER A 91 0.04 -13.41 5.29
N LEU A 92 -0.56 -14.25 4.43
CA LEU A 92 -1.93 -14.70 4.65
C LEU A 92 -2.03 -15.69 5.81
N LYS A 93 -0.92 -16.28 6.25
CA LYS A 93 -0.89 -17.23 7.36
C LYS A 93 -0.07 -16.67 8.52
N ASP A 94 -0.54 -16.88 9.73
CA ASP A 94 0.26 -16.66 10.93
C ASP A 94 1.27 -17.80 11.13
N ASP A 95 2.06 -17.72 12.20
CA ASP A 95 3.10 -18.71 12.52
C ASP A 95 2.53 -20.12 12.82
N LEU A 96 1.23 -20.21 13.11
CA LEU A 96 0.49 -21.45 13.34
C LEU A 96 -0.18 -21.98 12.06
N GLY A 97 0.03 -21.31 10.92
CA GLY A 97 -0.55 -21.67 9.64
C GLY A 97 -2.02 -21.29 9.45
N SER A 98 -2.61 -20.56 10.40
CA SER A 98 -4.00 -20.07 10.36
C SER A 98 -4.11 -18.78 9.54
N PRO A 99 -5.26 -18.49 8.89
CA PRO A 99 -5.43 -17.26 8.15
C PRO A 99 -5.24 -16.02 9.04
N LYS A 100 -4.16 -15.27 8.81
CA LYS A 100 -3.83 -14.05 9.56
C LYS A 100 -4.86 -12.95 9.32
N TYR A 101 -5.39 -12.90 8.11
CA TYR A 101 -6.45 -11.99 7.69
C TYR A 101 -7.48 -12.76 6.88
N SER A 102 -8.76 -12.50 7.10
CA SER A 102 -9.83 -13.08 6.29
C SER A 102 -9.88 -12.45 4.90
N ILE A 103 -10.45 -13.17 3.94
CA ILE A 103 -10.68 -12.63 2.59
C ILE A 103 -11.50 -11.34 2.66
N ALA A 104 -12.54 -11.31 3.51
CA ALA A 104 -13.38 -10.13 3.70
C ALA A 104 -12.60 -8.91 4.23
N GLN A 105 -11.63 -9.10 5.12
CA GLN A 105 -10.77 -8.01 5.59
C GLN A 105 -9.91 -7.45 4.46
N VAL A 106 -9.25 -8.32 3.68
CA VAL A 106 -8.43 -7.87 2.54
C VAL A 106 -9.30 -7.18 1.48
N MET A 107 -10.50 -7.70 1.22
CA MET A 107 -11.48 -7.06 0.34
C MET A 107 -11.93 -5.69 0.88
N SER A 108 -12.10 -5.53 2.20
CA SER A 108 -12.43 -4.23 2.79
C SER A 108 -11.30 -3.19 2.64
N TRP A 109 -10.04 -3.63 2.56
CA TRP A 109 -8.93 -2.73 2.28
C TRP A 109 -8.81 -2.36 0.80
N ALA A 110 -9.43 -3.18 -0.06
CA ALA A 110 -9.51 -2.97 -1.50
C ALA A 110 -10.73 -2.14 -1.92
N SER A 111 -11.78 -2.06 -1.08
CA SER A 111 -13.08 -1.52 -1.48
C SER A 111 -13.06 -0.03 -1.82
N GLY A 112 -12.19 0.76 -1.19
CA GLY A 112 -12.00 2.18 -1.49
C GLY A 112 -11.04 2.44 -2.65
N ARG A 113 -10.64 1.41 -3.42
CA ARG A 113 -9.65 1.52 -4.47
C ARG A 113 -10.24 1.32 -5.86
N HIS A 114 -9.70 2.04 -6.83
CA HIS A 114 -10.21 2.16 -8.18
C HIS A 114 -9.19 1.71 -9.22
N THR A 115 -9.69 1.13 -10.30
CA THR A 115 -8.94 0.70 -11.48
C THR A 115 -9.62 1.27 -12.72
N THR A 116 -8.85 1.48 -13.79
CA THR A 116 -9.41 1.99 -15.05
C THR A 116 -10.20 0.91 -15.80
N ARG A 117 -9.71 -0.33 -15.78
CA ARG A 117 -10.36 -1.49 -16.40
C ARG A 117 -10.96 -2.38 -15.31
N THR A 118 -12.18 -2.87 -15.50
CA THR A 118 -12.89 -3.66 -14.49
C THR A 118 -12.14 -4.93 -14.10
N GLU A 119 -11.49 -5.59 -15.06
CA GLU A 119 -10.68 -6.79 -14.84
C GLU A 119 -9.44 -6.51 -13.97
N ASP A 120 -8.90 -5.29 -14.01
CA ASP A 120 -7.73 -4.92 -13.20
C ASP A 120 -8.07 -4.95 -11.71
N THR A 121 -9.34 -4.81 -11.32
CA THR A 121 -9.77 -4.99 -9.93
C THR A 121 -9.50 -6.41 -9.43
N ALA A 122 -9.68 -7.42 -10.29
CA ALA A 122 -9.35 -8.79 -9.94
C ALA A 122 -7.82 -8.98 -9.97
N TYR A 123 -7.14 -8.48 -11.00
CA TYR A 123 -5.69 -8.66 -11.18
C TYR A 123 -4.87 -7.97 -10.08
N SER A 124 -5.30 -6.81 -9.61
CA SER A 124 -4.69 -6.08 -8.51
C SER A 124 -4.85 -6.76 -7.15
N LEU A 125 -5.62 -7.85 -7.04
CA LEU A 125 -5.80 -8.60 -5.80
C LEU A 125 -5.21 -10.02 -5.84
N MET A 126 -4.96 -10.57 -7.03
CA MET A 126 -4.46 -11.93 -7.19
C MET A 126 -3.22 -12.24 -6.35
N GLY A 127 -2.28 -11.30 -6.27
CA GLY A 127 -1.05 -11.47 -5.51
C GLY A 127 -1.27 -11.59 -4.00
N LEU A 128 -2.25 -10.86 -3.47
CA LEU A 128 -2.64 -10.88 -2.05
C LEU A 128 -3.33 -12.20 -1.70
N PHE A 129 -4.11 -12.76 -2.63
CA PHE A 129 -4.82 -14.03 -2.47
C PHE A 129 -4.03 -15.26 -2.93
N HIS A 130 -2.74 -15.10 -3.30
CA HIS A 130 -1.90 -16.16 -3.85
C HIS A 130 -2.49 -16.88 -5.07
N ILE A 131 -3.29 -16.17 -5.87
CA ILE A 131 -3.85 -16.65 -7.13
C ILE A 131 -2.83 -16.40 -8.25
N SER A 132 -2.64 -17.39 -9.12
CA SER A 132 -1.81 -17.27 -10.32
C SER A 132 -2.66 -17.58 -11.55
N MET A 133 -2.62 -16.72 -12.56
CA MET A 133 -3.13 -17.04 -13.89
C MET A 133 -1.94 -17.48 -14.74
N PRO A 134 -1.89 -18.75 -15.20
CA PRO A 134 -0.94 -19.16 -16.21
C PRO A 134 -1.10 -18.28 -17.45
N LEU A 135 0.01 -17.87 -18.07
CA LEU A 135 -0.04 -17.30 -19.41
C LEU A 135 -0.42 -18.44 -20.36
N LEU A 136 -1.55 -18.29 -21.05
CA LEU A 136 -2.02 -19.22 -22.08
C LEU A 136 -1.20 -19.06 -23.35
#